data_AF-A0A1T1P747-F1
#
_entry.id   AF-A0A1T1P747-F1
#
_cell.length_a   1.000
_cell.length_b   1.000
_cell.length_c   1.000
_cell.angle_alpha   90.00
_cell.angle_beta   90.00
_cell.angle_gamma   90.00
#
_symmetry.space_group_name_H-M   'P 1'
#
loop_
_entity.id
_entity.type
_entity.pdbx_description
1 polymer ?
#
loop_
_entity_poly.entity_id
_entity_poly.type
_entity_poly.pdbx_seq_one_letter_code
_entity_poly.pdbx_strand_id
1 'polypeptide(L)'
;MVALRASAEQTLRGNGHAAPPRTLLVLVLVLVANADGGFVEVVRNTRVIFKADEGGQCDPFLDSDQGLVAKGAYFTVQDGVACGQHRTDCITFRYDRHRGAVVFHKRVIDVWEMDTQDAPNADALRLREHKEIVADPGKPVLLSAYTPAT
;
A
#
# COMPACT_ATOMS: atom_id res chain seq x y z
N MET A 1 3.70 2.77 -12.11
CA MET A 1 4.20 2.62 -10.73
C MET A 1 4.70 1.21 -10.58
N VAL A 2 5.76 1.02 -9.80
CA VAL A 2 6.40 -0.28 -9.63
C VAL A 2 6.71 -0.49 -8.16
N ALA A 3 6.27 -1.61 -7.61
CA ALA A 3 6.74 -2.11 -6.32
C ALA A 3 7.99 -2.97 -6.55
N LEU A 4 9.11 -2.58 -5.93
CA LEU A 4 10.36 -3.30 -6.00
C LEU A 4 10.57 -4.11 -4.73
N ARG A 5 10.81 -5.39 -4.94
CA ARG A 5 11.18 -6.37 -3.92
C ARG A 5 12.70 -6.50 -3.85
N ALA A 6 13.26 -6.65 -2.66
CA ALA A 6 14.68 -6.98 -2.55
C ALA A 6 14.90 -8.45 -2.92
N SER A 7 15.92 -8.75 -3.74
CA SER A 7 16.20 -10.12 -4.20
C SER A 7 16.49 -11.10 -3.06
N ALA A 8 17.10 -10.62 -1.97
CA ALA A 8 17.42 -11.42 -0.78
C ALA A 8 16.23 -11.64 0.16
N GLU A 9 15.09 -10.97 -0.07
CA GLU A 9 13.99 -10.90 0.89
C GLU A 9 13.41 -12.28 1.24
N GLN A 10 13.25 -13.16 0.26
CA GLN A 10 12.72 -14.51 0.50
C GLN A 10 13.69 -15.38 1.29
N THR A 11 15.00 -15.30 0.98
CA THR A 11 16.05 -16.01 1.70
C THR A 11 16.17 -15.54 3.15
N LEU A 12 16.10 -14.22 3.38
CA LEU A 12 16.14 -13.64 4.72
C LEU A 12 14.94 -14.07 5.56
N ARG A 13 13.72 -14.03 4.98
CA ARG A 13 12.50 -14.50 5.64
C ARG A 13 12.57 -15.98 6.00
N GLY A 14 13.05 -16.84 5.10
CA GLY A 14 13.21 -18.28 5.36
C GLY A 14 14.21 -18.58 6.48
N ASN A 15 15.19 -17.71 6.69
CA ASN A 15 16.19 -17.81 7.75
C ASN A 15 15.79 -17.09 9.05
N GLY A 16 14.54 -16.62 9.19
CA GLY A 16 14.05 -15.93 10.38
C GLY A 16 14.67 -14.54 10.62
N HIS A 17 15.26 -13.92 9.59
CA HIS A 17 15.80 -12.56 9.68
C HIS A 17 14.71 -11.53 9.38
N ALA A 18 14.87 -10.32 9.93
CA ALA A 18 13.99 -9.19 9.64
C ALA A 18 13.93 -8.91 8.13
N ALA A 19 12.73 -8.64 7.62
CA ALA A 19 12.56 -8.41 6.20
C ALA A 19 13.10 -7.01 5.79
N PRO A 20 13.77 -6.91 4.62
CA PRO A 20 14.24 -5.63 4.10
C PRO A 20 13.05 -4.73 3.68
N PRO A 21 13.23 -3.39 3.70
CA PRO A 21 12.22 -2.45 3.19
C PRO A 21 11.95 -2.64 1.70
N ARG A 22 10.68 -2.53 1.30
CA ARG A 22 10.25 -2.54 -0.11
C ARG A 22 10.19 -1.13 -0.65
N THR A 23 10.51 -0.96 -1.94
CA THR A 23 10.54 0.37 -2.56
C THR A 23 9.38 0.53 -3.53
N LEU A 24 8.54 1.53 -3.33
CA LEU A 24 7.58 2.00 -4.32
C LEU A 24 8.23 3.07 -5.20
N LEU A 25 8.21 2.87 -6.52
CA LEU A 25 8.59 3.86 -7.53
C LEU A 25 7.36 4.34 -8.30
N VAL A 26 7.16 5.65 -8.37
CA VAL A 26 6.19 6.29 -9.27
C VAL A 26 6.95 6.87 -10.45
N LEU A 27 6.49 6.52 -11.65
CA LEU A 27 7.06 6.95 -12.92
C LEU A 27 6.00 7.74 -13.70
N VAL A 28 6.42 8.73 -14.48
CA VAL A 28 5.58 9.46 -15.44
C VAL A 28 6.09 9.21 -16.85
N LEU A 29 5.16 8.98 -17.78
CA LEU A 29 5.44 8.84 -19.21
C LEU A 29 5.61 10.22 -19.84
N VAL A 30 6.74 10.45 -20.51
CA VAL A 30 7.03 11.67 -21.27
C VAL A 30 6.92 11.36 -22.76
N LEU A 31 5.90 11.93 -23.40
CA LEU A 31 5.74 11.88 -24.85
C LEU A 31 6.35 13.16 -25.45
N VAL A 32 7.61 13.09 -25.87
CA VAL A 32 8.19 14.12 -26.75
C VAL A 32 7.83 13.76 -28.19
N ALA A 33 7.76 14.74 -29.11
CA ALA A 33 7.35 14.56 -30.50
C ALA A 33 8.16 13.53 -31.34
N ASN A 34 9.14 12.83 -30.74
CA ASN A 34 9.82 11.67 -31.31
C ASN A 34 9.63 10.44 -30.39
N ALA A 35 9.41 9.29 -31.02
CA ALA A 35 8.59 8.14 -30.59
C ALA A 35 9.09 7.26 -29.43
N ASP A 36 10.09 7.66 -28.65
CA ASP A 36 10.77 6.73 -27.72
C ASP A 36 10.06 6.56 -26.37
N GLY A 37 8.96 7.29 -26.12
CA GLY A 37 8.01 7.01 -25.03
C GLY A 37 8.65 6.73 -23.67
N GLY A 38 9.59 7.58 -23.24
CA GLY A 38 10.38 7.35 -22.04
C GLY A 38 9.58 7.51 -20.73
N PHE A 39 9.91 6.70 -19.73
CA PHE A 39 9.45 6.88 -18.36
C PHE A 39 10.51 7.60 -17.54
N VAL A 40 10.09 8.60 -16.75
CA VAL A 40 10.94 9.29 -15.78
C VAL A 40 10.46 8.98 -14.37
N GLU A 41 11.39 8.71 -13.45
CA GLU A 41 11.06 8.57 -12.03
C GLU A 41 10.60 9.92 -11.47
N VAL A 42 9.39 9.92 -10.90
CA VAL A 42 8.82 11.09 -10.24
C VAL A 42 9.13 11.07 -8.75
N VAL A 43 8.95 9.92 -8.11
CA VAL A 43 9.13 9.80 -6.66
C VAL A 43 9.31 8.34 -6.25
N ARG A 44 10.07 8.16 -5.16
CA ARG A 44 10.26 6.89 -4.48
C ARG A 44 9.87 6.97 -3.00
N ASN A 45 9.39 5.86 -2.44
CA ASN A 45 9.16 5.70 -1.00
C ASN A 45 9.46 4.26 -0.56
N THR A 46 10.11 4.07 0.60
CA THR A 46 10.52 2.75 1.12
C THR A 46 9.74 2.25 2.34
N ARG A 47 8.62 2.91 2.65
CA ARG A 47 7.84 2.71 3.89
C ARG A 47 6.36 2.44 3.63
N VAL A 48 5.84 2.82 2.46
CA VAL A 48 4.42 2.66 2.13
C VAL A 48 4.05 1.20 1.90
N ILE A 49 4.93 0.42 1.25
CA ILE A 49 4.72 -1.01 1.07
C ILE A 49 5.27 -1.71 2.31
N PHE A 50 4.42 -2.43 3.01
CA PHE A 50 4.82 -3.14 4.22
C PHE A 50 5.76 -4.29 3.89
N LYS A 51 6.70 -4.55 4.77
CA LYS A 51 7.63 -5.67 4.71
C LYS A 51 6.90 -6.99 4.93
N ALA A 52 7.55 -8.08 4.54
CA ALA A 52 6.98 -9.42 4.68
C ALA A 52 6.69 -9.83 6.13
N ASP A 53 7.43 -9.30 7.12
CA ASP A 53 7.26 -9.61 8.55
C ASP A 53 6.24 -8.71 9.27
N GLU A 54 5.80 -7.62 8.63
CA GLU A 54 4.79 -6.71 9.18
C GLU A 54 3.36 -7.27 9.09
N GLY A 55 3.15 -8.35 8.32
CA GLY A 55 1.87 -9.08 8.26
C GLY A 55 1.79 -10.31 9.18
N GLY A 56 2.81 -10.53 10.02
CA GLY A 56 2.87 -11.69 10.91
C GLY A 56 3.05 -12.99 10.12
N GLN A 57 1.97 -13.76 9.98
CA GLN A 57 2.03 -15.06 9.31
C GLN A 57 2.12 -14.94 7.78
N CYS A 58 1.50 -13.89 7.21
CA CYS A 58 1.42 -13.69 5.77
C CYS A 58 2.06 -12.39 5.33
N ASP A 59 2.40 -12.36 4.05
CA ASP A 59 2.98 -11.21 3.41
C ASP A 59 1.90 -10.17 3.13
N PRO A 60 1.92 -9.00 3.78
CA PRO A 60 0.82 -8.06 3.67
C PRO A 60 0.66 -7.50 2.25
N PHE A 61 1.69 -7.53 1.41
CA PHE A 61 1.59 -6.98 0.05
C PHE A 61 1.44 -8.08 -1.01
N LEU A 62 2.19 -9.18 -0.89
CA LEU A 62 2.20 -10.24 -1.91
C LEU A 62 1.03 -11.20 -1.79
N ASP A 63 0.51 -11.41 -0.58
CA ASP A 63 -0.64 -12.29 -0.35
C ASP A 63 -1.98 -11.51 -0.40
N SER A 64 -1.94 -10.25 -0.84
CA SER A 64 -3.11 -9.41 -1.12
C SER A 64 -3.53 -9.50 -2.59
N ASP A 65 -4.84 -9.64 -2.83
CA ASP A 65 -5.40 -9.77 -4.18
C ASP A 65 -5.22 -8.55 -5.09
N GLN A 66 -5.04 -7.35 -4.53
CA GLN A 66 -5.09 -6.08 -5.28
C GLN A 66 -3.72 -5.38 -5.36
N GLY A 67 -2.89 -5.42 -4.30
CA GLY A 67 -1.54 -4.85 -4.23
C GLY A 67 -1.40 -3.37 -4.61
N LEU A 68 -1.43 -3.05 -5.90
CA LEU A 68 -1.41 -1.70 -6.46
C LEU A 68 -2.55 -1.47 -7.45
N VAL A 69 -3.39 -0.47 -7.19
CA VAL A 69 -4.49 -0.09 -8.08
C VAL A 69 -4.35 1.37 -8.49
N ALA A 70 -4.50 1.67 -9.79
CA ALA A 70 -4.45 3.03 -10.33
C ALA A 70 -5.76 3.40 -11.02
N LYS A 71 -6.29 4.60 -10.75
CA LYS A 71 -7.47 5.13 -11.43
C LYS A 71 -7.37 6.65 -11.59
N GLY A 72 -7.27 7.10 -12.83
CA GLY A 72 -7.09 8.53 -13.14
C GLY A 72 -5.81 9.08 -12.51
N ALA A 73 -5.95 10.16 -11.73
CA ALA A 73 -4.82 10.77 -11.01
C ALA A 73 -4.50 10.10 -9.67
N TYR A 74 -5.22 9.05 -9.29
CA TYR A 74 -5.09 8.39 -8.00
C TYR A 74 -4.48 7.00 -8.13
N PHE A 75 -3.77 6.59 -7.09
CA PHE A 75 -3.41 5.20 -6.90
C PHE A 75 -3.48 4.79 -5.44
N THR A 76 -3.69 3.51 -5.21
CA THR A 76 -3.79 2.90 -3.89
C THR A 76 -2.75 1.80 -3.77
N VAL A 77 -2.04 1.80 -2.66
CA VAL A 77 -1.29 0.64 -2.16
C VAL A 77 -2.19 -0.08 -1.17
N GLN A 78 -2.43 -1.36 -1.39
CA GLN A 78 -3.18 -2.20 -0.49
C GLN A 78 -2.23 -3.20 0.17
N ASP A 79 -2.05 -3.03 1.47
CA ASP A 79 -1.37 -3.99 2.35
C ASP A 79 -2.45 -4.73 3.16
N GLY A 80 -2.63 -6.03 2.99
CA GLY A 80 -3.62 -6.83 3.69
C GLY A 80 -3.15 -8.23 4.09
N VAL A 81 -3.70 -8.74 5.18
CA VAL A 81 -3.45 -10.08 5.72
C VAL A 81 -4.76 -10.81 5.94
N ALA A 82 -4.78 -12.12 5.68
CA ALA A 82 -5.94 -12.99 5.90
C ALA A 82 -5.59 -14.29 6.67
N CYS A 83 -4.37 -14.42 7.17
CA CYS A 83 -3.85 -15.67 7.76
C CYS A 83 -4.01 -15.69 9.27
N GLY A 84 -5.26 -15.82 9.74
CA GLY A 84 -5.63 -15.83 11.16
C GLY A 84 -5.94 -14.45 11.75
N GLN A 85 -5.34 -13.39 11.20
CA GLN A 85 -5.82 -12.02 11.34
C GLN A 85 -6.30 -11.52 9.98
N HIS A 86 -7.43 -10.83 9.94
CA HIS A 86 -7.98 -10.25 8.73
C HIS A 86 -7.89 -8.73 8.84
N ARG A 87 -6.97 -8.13 8.09
CA ARG A 87 -6.77 -6.69 8.06
C ARG A 87 -6.51 -6.23 6.64
N THR A 88 -7.10 -5.12 6.27
CA THR A 88 -6.80 -4.42 5.01
C THR A 88 -6.37 -2.99 5.32
N ASP A 89 -5.31 -2.53 4.70
CA ASP A 89 -4.76 -1.20 4.81
C ASP A 89 -4.55 -0.60 3.41
N CYS A 90 -5.46 0.29 3.04
CA CYS A 90 -5.50 0.93 1.73
C CYS A 90 -4.99 2.36 1.84
N ILE A 91 -3.79 2.62 1.33
CA ILE A 91 -3.16 3.94 1.32
C ILE A 91 -3.29 4.54 -0.08
N THR A 92 -4.15 5.54 -0.24
CA THR A 92 -4.38 6.23 -1.50
C THR A 92 -3.59 7.53 -1.59
N PHE A 93 -2.95 7.71 -2.73
CA PHE A 93 -2.24 8.92 -3.14
C PHE A 93 -2.88 9.51 -4.39
N ARG A 94 -2.62 10.78 -4.64
CA ARG A 94 -2.98 11.47 -5.89
C ARG A 94 -1.81 12.22 -6.47
N TYR A 95 -1.75 12.30 -7.79
CA TYR A 95 -0.89 13.23 -8.49
C TYR A 95 -1.50 14.63 -8.47
N ASP A 96 -0.85 15.57 -7.80
CA ASP A 96 -1.17 16.99 -7.81
C ASP A 96 -0.46 17.67 -8.98
N ARG A 97 -1.21 17.97 -10.04
CA ARG A 97 -0.69 18.64 -11.24
C ARG A 97 -0.15 20.04 -10.96
N HIS A 98 -0.74 20.79 -10.02
CA HIS A 98 -0.25 22.14 -9.71
C HIS A 98 1.11 22.11 -9.02
N ARG A 99 1.41 21.03 -8.30
CA ARG A 99 2.67 20.83 -7.58
C ARG A 99 3.67 19.96 -8.33
N GLY A 100 3.25 19.28 -9.40
CA GLY A 100 4.06 18.27 -10.09
C GLY A 100 4.47 17.11 -9.17
N ALA A 101 3.63 16.78 -8.18
CA ALA A 101 4.02 15.90 -7.07
C ALA A 101 2.92 14.90 -6.71
N VAL A 102 3.31 13.75 -6.17
CA VAL A 102 2.38 12.79 -5.58
C VAL A 102 2.19 13.12 -4.11
N VAL A 103 0.93 13.27 -3.69
CA VAL A 103 0.55 13.61 -2.31
C VAL A 103 -0.40 12.58 -1.73
N PHE A 104 -0.34 12.39 -0.42
CA PHE A 104 -1.29 11.60 0.35
C PHE A 104 -2.71 12.12 0.12
N HIS A 105 -3.65 11.20 -0.08
CA HIS A 105 -5.06 11.53 -0.24
C HIS A 105 -5.87 11.00 0.94
N LYS A 106 -5.79 9.70 1.20
CA LYS A 106 -6.43 9.06 2.35
C LYS A 106 -5.83 7.70 2.66
N ARG A 107 -6.10 7.19 3.86
CA ARG A 107 -5.82 5.81 4.27
C ARG A 107 -7.05 5.23 4.94
N VAL A 108 -7.41 4.01 4.58
CA VAL A 108 -8.50 3.25 5.19
C VAL A 108 -7.93 1.97 5.75
N ILE A 109 -8.18 1.71 7.04
CA ILE A 109 -7.76 0.50 7.72
C ILE A 109 -9.02 -0.20 8.22
N ASP A 110 -9.20 -1.44 7.77
CA ASP A 110 -10.26 -2.32 8.24
C ASP A 110 -9.63 -3.49 8.97
N VAL A 111 -10.11 -3.78 10.18
CA VAL A 111 -9.75 -4.98 10.94
C VAL A 111 -11.00 -5.80 11.14
N TRP A 112 -10.93 -7.05 10.72
CA TRP A 112 -12.00 -8.02 10.80
C TRP A 112 -11.63 -9.13 11.79
N GLU A 113 -12.63 -9.65 12.48
CA GLU A 113 -12.48 -10.77 13.40
C GLU A 113 -13.54 -11.84 13.10
N MET A 114 -13.29 -13.08 13.54
CA MET A 114 -14.30 -14.14 13.43
C MET A 114 -15.56 -13.71 14.17
N ASP A 115 -16.70 -13.89 13.51
CA ASP A 115 -17.96 -13.79 14.22
C ASP A 115 -18.15 -15.03 15.10
N THR A 116 -18.52 -14.80 16.36
CA THR A 116 -18.78 -15.87 17.33
C THR A 116 -20.28 -16.10 17.52
N GLN A 117 -21.14 -15.42 16.75
CA GLN A 117 -22.57 -15.64 16.77
C GLN A 117 -22.92 -17.02 16.21
N ASP A 118 -23.54 -17.84 17.05
CA ASP A 118 -24.09 -19.14 16.65
C ASP A 118 -25.50 -18.95 16.08
N ALA A 119 -25.58 -18.38 14.87
CA ALA A 119 -26.81 -18.17 14.14
C ALA A 119 -26.69 -18.67 12.69
N PRO A 120 -27.74 -19.26 12.08
CA PRO A 120 -27.64 -19.90 10.76
C PRO A 120 -27.19 -18.99 9.61
N ASN A 121 -27.35 -17.67 9.78
CA ASN A 121 -27.05 -16.65 8.77
C ASN A 121 -26.01 -15.64 9.27
N ALA A 122 -25.23 -15.96 10.31
CA ALA A 122 -24.16 -15.09 10.75
C ALA A 122 -23.04 -15.06 9.69
N ASP A 123 -22.49 -13.88 9.43
CA ASP A 123 -21.32 -13.75 8.56
C ASP A 123 -20.12 -14.43 9.23
N ALA A 124 -19.19 -14.99 8.44
CA ALA A 124 -18.00 -15.63 9.00
C ALA A 124 -17.06 -14.63 9.70
N LEU A 125 -17.07 -13.38 9.22
CA LEU A 125 -16.27 -12.28 9.76
C LEU A 125 -17.17 -11.10 10.06
N ARG A 126 -16.88 -10.40 11.16
CA ARG A 126 -17.48 -9.10 11.46
C ARG A 126 -16.40 -8.02 11.53
N LEU A 127 -16.77 -6.81 11.09
CA LEU A 127 -15.90 -5.64 11.14
C LEU A 127 -15.70 -5.25 12.61
N ARG A 128 -14.47 -5.32 13.08
CA ARG A 128 -14.09 -4.93 14.44
C ARG A 128 -13.71 -3.45 14.50
N GLU A 129 -12.92 -3.00 13.54
CA GLU A 129 -12.41 -1.64 13.47
C GLU A 129 -12.45 -1.13 12.03
N HIS A 130 -12.94 0.09 11.88
CA HIS A 130 -12.82 0.88 10.66
C HIS A 130 -12.17 2.21 11.02
N LYS A 131 -11.04 2.52 10.39
CA LYS A 131 -10.32 3.77 10.61
C LYS A 131 -10.01 4.43 9.28
N GLU A 132 -10.49 5.66 9.13
CA GLU A 132 -10.18 6.50 7.98
C GLU A 132 -9.31 7.69 8.41
N ILE A 133 -8.24 7.93 7.67
CA ILE A 133 -7.36 9.09 7.81
C ILE A 133 -7.37 9.83 6.49
N VAL A 134 -7.91 11.05 6.49
CA VAL A 134 -8.02 11.89 5.30
C VAL A 134 -6.91 12.95 5.31
N ALA A 135 -6.37 13.28 4.13
CA ALA A 135 -5.37 14.33 4.00
C ALA A 135 -5.92 15.70 4.41
N ASP A 136 -5.09 16.51 5.10
CA ASP A 136 -5.33 17.93 5.32
C ASP A 136 -5.00 18.72 4.05
N PRO A 137 -5.97 19.38 3.39
CA PRO A 137 -5.71 20.16 2.18
C PRO A 137 -4.72 21.33 2.40
N GLY A 138 -4.64 21.87 3.62
CA GLY A 138 -3.72 22.94 3.98
C GLY A 138 -2.29 22.47 4.27
N LYS A 139 -2.10 21.16 4.50
CA LYS A 139 -0.81 20.56 4.85
C LYS A 139 -0.58 19.27 4.03
N PRO A 140 -0.36 19.38 2.71
CA PRO A 140 -0.18 18.22 1.86
C PRO A 140 1.09 17.44 2.24
N VAL A 141 0.94 16.12 2.42
CA VAL A 141 2.06 15.21 2.69
C VAL A 141 2.52 14.58 1.38
N LEU A 142 3.78 14.79 1.01
CA LEU A 142 4.38 14.19 -0.19
C LEU A 142 4.56 12.68 -0.02
N LEU A 143 4.45 11.92 -1.11
CA LEU A 143 4.72 10.47 -1.08
C LEU A 143 6.11 10.18 -0.51
N SER A 144 7.15 10.91 -0.88
CA SER A 144 8.52 10.69 -0.38
C SER A 144 8.66 10.86 1.14
N ALA A 145 7.83 11.70 1.76
CA ALA A 145 7.85 11.96 3.20
C ALA A 145 6.82 11.13 3.98
N TYR A 146 5.85 10.52 3.28
CA TYR A 146 4.79 9.76 3.91
C TYR A 146 5.34 8.54 4.64
N THR A 147 4.93 8.39 5.90
CA THR A 147 5.21 7.22 6.72
C THR A 147 3.88 6.74 7.28
N PRO A 148 3.45 5.50 6.97
CA PRO A 148 2.25 4.93 7.57
C PRO A 148 2.39 4.92 9.09
N ALA A 149 1.45 5.55 9.80
CA ALA A 149 1.38 5.42 11.26
C ALA A 149 0.97 3.98 11.62
N THR A 150 1.59 3.40 12.64
CA THR A 150 1.17 2.12 13.24
C THR A 150 -0.11 2.29 14.04
#